data_AF-A0A0S8FK70-F1
#
_entry.id   AF-A0A0S8FK70-F1
#
_cell.length_a   1.000
_cell.length_b   1.000
_cell.length_c   1.000
_cell.angle_alpha   90.00
_cell.angle_beta   90.00
_cell.angle_gamma   90.00
#
_symmetry.space_group_name_H-M   'P 1'
#
loop_
_entity.id
_entity.type
_entity.pdbx_description
1 polymer ?
#
loop_
_entity_poly.entity_id
_entity_poly.type
_entity_poly.pdbx_seq_one_letter_code
_entity_poly.pdbx_strand_id
1 'polypeptide(L)' 'MEKVITGPDDRLFRLFEHFDTNKDGRIDEKEFGEILDRLGWDSPLEVRSLEFAAVDSDSDGLVDFRELADWWLDQN' A
#
# COMPACT_ATOMS: atom_id res chain seq x y z
N MET A 1 27.68 -8.47 -5.94
CA MET A 1 26.74 -7.56 -6.61
C MET A 1 25.34 -8.09 -6.35
N GLU A 2 24.48 -7.19 -5.88
CA GLU A 2 23.02 -7.20 -5.86
C GLU A 2 22.30 -8.44 -5.29
N LYS A 3 21.68 -8.27 -4.12
CA LYS A 3 20.78 -9.25 -3.51
C LYS A 3 19.69 -9.61 -4.51
N VAL A 4 19.67 -10.88 -4.89
CA VAL A 4 18.61 -11.52 -5.65
C VAL A 4 17.35 -11.51 -4.79
N ILE A 5 16.36 -10.73 -5.21
CA ILE A 5 15.09 -10.59 -4.53
C ILE A 5 14.16 -11.66 -5.12
N THR A 6 14.09 -12.84 -4.50
CA THR A 6 13.31 -14.01 -4.95
C THR A 6 12.37 -14.55 -3.87
N GLY A 7 11.12 -14.08 -3.90
CA GLY A 7 9.96 -14.61 -3.20
C GLY A 7 8.69 -13.85 -3.62
N PRO A 8 7.48 -14.48 -3.60
CA PRO A 8 6.21 -13.76 -3.82
C PRO A 8 6.05 -12.58 -2.85
N ASP A 9 6.60 -12.72 -1.65
CA ASP A 9 6.65 -11.71 -0.59
C ASP A 9 7.45 -10.47 -0.96
N ASP A 10 8.41 -10.57 -1.88
CA ASP A 10 9.29 -9.46 -2.21
C ASP A 10 8.65 -8.38 -3.11
N ARG A 11 7.62 -8.76 -3.87
CA ARG A 11 6.84 -7.79 -4.65
C ARG A 11 5.94 -7.00 -3.74
N LEU A 12 5.29 -7.70 -2.82
CA LEU A 12 4.50 -7.14 -1.73
C LEU A 12 5.34 -6.23 -0.83
N PHE A 13 6.53 -6.68 -0.44
CA PHE A 13 7.46 -5.90 0.39
C PHE A 13 7.97 -4.65 -0.31
N ARG A 14 8.29 -4.72 -1.61
CA ARG A 14 8.67 -3.53 -2.38
C ARG A 14 7.52 -2.57 -2.61
N LEU A 15 6.31 -3.10 -2.79
CA LEU A 15 5.11 -2.30 -2.88
C LEU A 15 4.85 -1.59 -1.55
N PHE A 16 4.95 -2.32 -0.44
CA PHE A 16 4.83 -1.78 0.91
C PHE A 16 5.90 -0.72 1.20
N GLU A 17 7.19 -0.96 0.93
CA GLU A 17 8.25 0.05 1.09
C GLU A 17 8.09 1.24 0.14
N HIS A 18 7.38 1.07 -0.97
CA HIS A 18 7.08 2.20 -1.86
C HIS A 18 5.96 3.05 -1.30
N PHE A 19 4.98 2.43 -0.62
CA PHE A 19 3.84 3.09 0.00
C PHE A 19 4.16 3.75 1.34
N ASP A 20 4.85 3.03 2.23
CA ASP A 20 5.29 3.48 3.55
C ASP A 20 6.45 4.48 3.41
N THR A 21 6.09 5.77 3.29
CA THR A 21 7.04 6.85 3.03
C THR A 21 7.74 7.29 4.32
N ASN A 22 7.03 7.24 5.44
CA ASN A 22 7.54 7.60 6.77
C ASN A 22 8.33 6.45 7.44
N LYS A 23 8.25 5.23 6.90
CA LYS A 23 8.89 3.99 7.39
C LYS A 23 8.44 3.57 8.78
N ASP A 24 7.18 3.83 9.13
CA ASP A 24 6.60 3.44 10.41
C ASP A 24 6.07 2.00 10.43
N GLY A 25 6.08 1.33 9.27
CA GLY A 25 5.62 -0.04 9.12
C GLY A 25 4.10 -0.14 8.93
N ARG A 26 3.43 0.97 8.62
CA ARG A 26 2.03 1.11 8.23
C ARG A 26 1.93 2.11 7.07
N ILE A 27 0.78 2.17 6.41
CA ILE A 27 0.49 3.15 5.36
C ILE A 27 -0.76 3.90 5.78
N ASP A 28 -0.64 5.19 6.04
CA ASP A 28 -1.81 6.03 6.35
C ASP A 28 -2.50 6.56 5.08
N GLU A 29 -3.76 7.01 5.21
CA GLU A 29 -4.54 7.55 4.08
C GLU A 29 -3.82 8.72 3.38
N LYS A 30 -3.05 9.50 4.13
CA LYS A 30 -2.32 10.66 3.61
C LYS A 30 -1.09 10.24 2.81
N GLU A 31 -0.35 9.23 3.26
CA GLU A 31 0.77 8.63 2.52
C GLU A 31 0.28 7.94 1.24
N PHE A 32 -0.85 7.24 1.32
CA PHE A 32 -1.51 6.67 0.17
C PHE A 32 -1.88 7.76 -0.85
N GLY A 33 -2.47 8.86 -0.39
CA GLY A 33 -2.82 10.01 -1.21
C GLY A 33 -1.61 10.70 -1.85
N GLU A 34 -0.53 10.92 -1.09
CA GLU A 34 0.71 11.53 -1.59
C GLU A 34 1.37 10.69 -2.69
N ILE A 35 1.19 9.37 -2.66
CA ILE A 35 1.71 8.46 -3.69
C ILE A 35 0.84 8.43 -4.92
N LEU A 36 -0.48 8.42 -4.77
CA LEU A 36 -1.39 8.56 -5.91
C LEU A 36 -1.08 9.85 -6.68
N ASP A 37 -0.82 10.95 -5.96
CA ASP A 37 -0.35 12.21 -6.56
C ASP A 37 0.99 12.05 -7.29
N ARG A 38 1.97 11.36 -6.70
CA ARG A 38 3.27 11.11 -7.33
C ARG A 38 3.20 10.19 -8.55
N LEU A 39 2.25 9.25 -8.57
CA LEU A 39 2.00 8.36 -9.70
C LEU A 39 1.25 9.06 -10.84
N GLY A 40 0.82 10.31 -10.64
CA GLY A 40 0.06 11.08 -11.61
C GLY A 40 -1.40 10.64 -11.70
N TRP A 41 -1.88 9.87 -10.72
CA TRP A 41 -3.29 9.60 -10.54
C TRP A 41 -3.92 10.76 -9.78
N ASP A 42 -4.37 11.74 -10.57
CA ASP A 42 -5.23 12.83 -10.11
C ASP A 42 -6.65 12.29 -9.86
N SER A 43 -6.74 11.35 -8.92
CA SER A 43 -7.98 10.72 -8.49
C SER A 43 -8.65 11.61 -7.44
N PRO A 44 -9.97 11.87 -7.53
CA PRO A 44 -10.72 12.58 -6.51
C PRO A 44 -10.51 11.93 -5.14
N LEU A 45 -10.50 12.74 -4.06
CA LEU A 45 -10.38 12.26 -2.67
C LEU A 45 -11.30 11.08 -2.37
N GLU A 46 -12.53 11.10 -2.89
CA GLU A 46 -13.52 10.03 -2.72
C GLU A 46 -13.05 8.67 -3.28
N VAL A 47 -12.31 8.68 -4.39
CA VAL A 47 -11.73 7.47 -4.98
C VAL A 47 -10.55 6.99 -4.15
N ARG A 48 -9.74 7.90 -3.61
CA ARG A 48 -8.61 7.55 -2.74
C ARG A 48 -9.10 6.87 -1.47
N SER A 49 -10.13 7.42 -0.82
CA SER A 49 -10.71 6.83 0.37
C SER A 49 -11.42 5.50 0.07
N LEU A 50 -12.01 5.33 -1.13
CA LEU A 50 -12.60 4.05 -1.55
C LEU A 50 -11.53 2.97 -1.79
N GLU A 51 -10.42 3.31 -2.45
CA GLU A 51 -9.31 2.38 -2.68
C GLU A 51 -8.60 2.05 -1.35
N PHE A 52 -8.41 3.04 -0.49
CA PHE A 52 -7.86 2.85 0.84
C PHE A 52 -8.74 1.92 1.67
N ALA A 53 -10.06 2.18 1.74
CA ALA A 53 -11.02 1.34 2.45
C ALA A 53 -11.17 -0.07 1.86
N ALA A 54 -10.76 -0.29 0.62
CA ALA A 54 -10.74 -1.63 0.03
C ALA A 54 -9.56 -2.47 0.53
N VAL A 55 -8.49 -1.83 0.99
CA VAL A 55 -7.30 -2.48 1.54
C VAL A 55 -7.35 -2.53 3.08
N ASP A 56 -7.80 -1.44 3.71
CA ASP A 56 -8.02 -1.29 5.16
C ASP A 56 -9.21 -2.16 5.61
N SER A 57 -8.91 -3.41 5.96
CA SER A 57 -9.92 -4.41 6.32
C SER A 57 -10.35 -4.30 7.78
N ASP A 58 -9.47 -3.80 8.66
CA ASP A 58 -9.82 -3.58 10.06
C ASP A 58 -10.43 -2.19 10.33
N SER A 59 -10.42 -1.32 9.33
CA SER A 59 -10.96 0.05 9.38
C SER A 59 -10.31 0.89 10.47
N ASP A 60 -9.04 0.64 10.79
CA ASP A 60 -8.26 1.42 11.76
C ASP A 60 -7.72 2.74 11.16
N GLY A 61 -7.88 2.93 9.84
CA GLY A 61 -7.42 4.11 9.11
C GLY A 61 -5.95 4.04 8.71
N LEU A 62 -5.31 2.88 8.86
CA LEU A 62 -3.95 2.54 8.48
C LEU A 62 -3.97 1.20 7.75
N VAL A 63 -3.05 1.00 6.83
CA VAL A 63 -2.87 -0.30 6.15
C VAL A 63 -1.58 -0.93 6.64
N ASP A 64 -1.72 -2.04 7.36
CA ASP A 64 -0.58 -2.85 7.77
C ASP A 64 -0.08 -3.75 6.63
N PHE A 65 1.20 -4.17 6.70
CA PHE A 65 1.76 -5.13 5.73
C PHE A 65 0.89 -6.39 5.58
N ARG A 66 0.24 -6.80 6.67
CA ARG A 66 -0.61 -8.00 6.71
C ARG A 66 -1.89 -7.81 5.91
N GLU A 67 -2.53 -6.66 6.02
CA GLU A 67 -3.75 -6.34 5.27
C GLU A 67 -3.45 -6.14 3.80
N LEU A 68 -2.34 -5.47 3.48
CA LEU A 68 -1.86 -5.37 2.09
C LEU A 68 -1.57 -6.76 1.49
N ALA A 69 -0.99 -7.68 2.28
CA ALA A 69 -0.71 -9.04 1.85
C ALA A 69 -1.99 -9.85 1.63
N ASP A 70 -2.95 -9.77 2.55
CA ASP A 70 -4.23 -10.45 2.41
C ASP A 70 -5.02 -9.90 1.21
N TRP A 71 -5.07 -8.58 1.03
CA TRP A 71 -5.68 -7.95 -0.15
C TRP A 71 -5.02 -8.39 -1.46
N TRP A 72 -3.69 -8.43 -1.51
CA TRP A 72 -2.95 -8.86 -2.70
C TRP A 72 -3.20 -10.33 -3.06
N LEU A 73 -3.35 -11.20 -2.06
CA LEU A 73 -3.64 -12.62 -2.26
C LEU A 73 -5.09 -12.87 -2.66
N ASP A 74 -6.04 -12.04 -2.24
CA ASP A 74 -7.45 -12.15 -2.63
C ASP A 74 -7.68 -11.79 -4.11
N GLN A 75 -6.80 -10.95 -4.69
CA GLN A 75 -6.89 -10.49 -6.08
C GLN A 75 -6.21 -11.41 -7.12
N ASN A 76 -5.51 -12.50 -6.72
CA ASN A 76 -4.71 -13.33 -7.63
C ASN A 76 -4.80 -14.84 -7.38
#